data_AF-A0A132AB07-F1
#
_entry.id   AF-A0A132AB07-F1
#
_cell.length_a   1.000
_cell.length_b   1.000
_cell.length_c   1.000
_cell.angle_alpha   90.00
_cell.angle_beta   90.00
_cell.angle_gamma   90.00
#
_symmetry.space_group_name_H-M   'P 1'
#
loop_
_entity.id
_entity.type
_entity.pdbx_description
1 polymer ?
#
loop_
_entity_poly.entity_id
_entity_poly.type
_entity_poly.pdbx_seq_one_letter_code
_entity_poly.pdbx_strand_id
1 'polypeptide(L)'
;MFGLKVLFVLFPLALVSSEGLIFNHHKINQNQPEARTERFILSKRCQNGDSNDDARERYIRFSSNHTYVYDVQISNEVSAILNRTDSPRRIDETLITINGQAKLSPLNPCEVSLRLEPIDEEIKLYQRQFREPIVFAYKDGIITEIYSPITEHQVEPFVINVKKSIISALQTMPNILNMKEKSSTQKVVIETDYFGDCETDYEIDIAKDQSKISVRKQKDLLKCM
;
A
#
# COMPACT_ATOMS: atom_id res chain seq x y z
N MET A 1 13.91 12.64 -11.77
CA MET A 1 12.76 12.79 -10.84
C MET A 1 11.64 11.91 -11.38
N PHE A 2 11.37 10.77 -10.76
CA PHE A 2 10.37 9.81 -11.23
C PHE A 2 9.47 9.43 -10.05
N GLY A 3 8.22 9.89 -10.09
CA GLY A 3 7.19 9.52 -9.12
C GLY A 3 6.33 8.39 -9.65
N LEU A 4 6.17 7.34 -8.86
CA LEU A 4 5.19 6.28 -9.07
C LEU A 4 3.85 6.81 -8.53
N LYS A 5 2.89 7.09 -9.41
CA LYS A 5 1.51 7.44 -9.01
C LYS A 5 0.73 6.14 -8.84
N VAL A 6 0.36 5.80 -7.61
CA VAL A 6 -0.47 4.64 -7.30
C VAL A 6 -1.75 5.15 -6.65
N LEU A 7 -2.91 4.75 -7.15
CA LEU A 7 -4.21 5.29 -6.74
C LEU A 7 -4.88 4.35 -5.72
N PHE A 8 -5.11 4.82 -4.49
CA PHE A 8 -5.94 4.10 -3.50
C PHE A 8 -6.89 5.08 -2.78
N VAL A 9 -8.11 4.62 -2.54
CA VAL A 9 -9.22 5.38 -1.91
C VAL A 9 -9.66 4.67 -0.63
N LEU A 10 -10.08 5.45 0.38
CA LEU A 10 -10.61 5.02 1.69
C LEU A 10 -12.15 5.28 1.80
N PHE A 11 -12.87 4.23 2.25
CA PHE A 11 -14.22 4.05 2.88
C PHE A 11 -15.16 5.24 3.26
N PRO A 12 -16.48 4.98 3.52
CA PRO A 12 -17.59 4.60 2.63
C PRO A 12 -18.66 5.72 2.46
N LEU A 13 -19.62 5.53 1.54
CA LEU A 13 -20.89 6.30 1.39
C LEU A 13 -20.81 7.75 0.86
N ALA A 14 -20.11 7.97 -0.25
CA ALA A 14 -20.52 8.92 -1.29
C ALA A 14 -19.72 8.62 -2.56
N LEU A 15 -20.22 9.02 -3.73
CA LEU A 15 -19.47 9.03 -4.98
C LEU A 15 -18.24 9.95 -4.83
N VAL A 16 -17.14 9.39 -4.35
CA VAL A 16 -15.87 10.09 -4.13
C VAL A 16 -14.94 9.77 -5.28
N SER A 17 -14.61 10.79 -6.06
CA SER A 17 -13.50 10.81 -7.01
C SER A 17 -12.28 11.35 -6.26
N SER A 18 -11.16 10.64 -6.21
CA SER A 18 -9.94 11.13 -5.57
C SER A 18 -8.68 10.90 -6.42
N GLU A 19 -7.71 11.79 -6.27
CA GLU A 19 -6.41 11.78 -6.95
C GLU A 19 -5.28 11.27 -6.01
N GLY A 20 -4.71 10.10 -6.35
CA GLY A 20 -3.30 9.68 -6.21
C GLY A 20 -2.57 9.64 -4.84
N LEU A 21 -2.09 8.44 -4.45
CA LEU A 21 -0.89 8.28 -3.62
C LEU A 21 0.36 8.37 -4.50
N ILE A 22 1.37 9.16 -4.12
CA ILE A 22 2.62 9.26 -4.86
C ILE A 22 3.72 8.60 -4.03
N PHE A 23 4.33 7.53 -4.54
CA PHE A 23 5.50 6.90 -3.94
C PHE A 23 6.76 7.41 -4.62
N ASN A 24 7.53 8.23 -3.91
CA ASN A 24 8.91 8.53 -4.30
C ASN A 24 9.85 7.59 -3.57
N HIS A 25 10.57 6.75 -4.31
CA HIS A 25 11.43 5.72 -3.74
C HIS A 25 12.84 6.27 -3.50
N HIS A 26 13.26 6.29 -2.23
CA HIS A 26 14.64 6.56 -1.85
C HIS A 26 15.22 5.37 -1.06
N LYS A 27 16.29 4.77 -1.61
CA LYS A 27 17.03 3.71 -0.96
C LYS A 27 18.12 4.32 -0.08
N ILE A 28 18.00 4.15 1.24
CA ILE A 28 18.99 4.65 2.20
C ILE A 28 19.69 3.46 2.83
N ASN A 29 21.02 3.43 2.75
CA ASN A 29 21.83 2.41 3.41
C ASN A 29 22.18 2.94 4.81
N GLN A 30 21.41 2.54 5.82
CA GLN A 30 21.67 2.88 7.21
C GLN A 30 21.92 1.60 8.01
N ASN A 31 23.16 1.44 8.48
CA ASN A 31 23.50 0.44 9.50
C ASN A 31 22.87 0.91 10.82
N GLN A 32 21.72 0.36 11.20
CA GLN A 32 21.10 0.61 12.51
C GLN A 32 21.35 -0.56 13.47
N PRO A 33 21.49 -0.29 14.78
CA PRO A 33 21.70 -1.32 15.80
C PRO A 33 20.43 -2.14 16.02
N GLU A 34 20.60 -3.44 16.25
CA GLU A 34 19.57 -4.43 16.51
C GLU A 34 18.72 -4.02 17.73
N ALA A 35 17.49 -3.55 17.48
CA ALA A 35 16.48 -3.54 18.52
C ALA A 35 16.15 -5.00 18.86
N ARG A 36 16.16 -5.36 20.15
CA ARG A 36 15.67 -6.65 20.64
C ARG A 36 14.18 -6.77 20.32
N THR A 37 13.90 -7.32 19.16
CA THR A 37 12.58 -7.72 18.71
C THR A 37 12.18 -8.93 19.56
N GLU A 38 11.24 -8.76 20.49
CA GLU A 38 10.47 -9.90 21.00
C GLU A 38 9.97 -10.68 19.77
N ARG A 39 10.20 -11.99 19.75
CA ARG A 39 10.06 -12.83 18.55
C ARG A 39 8.61 -12.80 18.03
N PHE A 40 8.30 -11.83 17.18
CA PHE A 40 7.14 -11.82 16.31
C PHE A 40 7.44 -12.85 15.22
N ILE A 41 6.70 -13.95 15.23
CA ILE A 41 6.89 -15.01 14.27
C ILE A 41 5.52 -15.23 13.62
N LEU A 42 5.29 -14.61 12.46
CA LEU A 42 4.24 -14.98 11.50
C LEU A 42 4.71 -16.24 10.72
N SER A 43 5.24 -17.28 11.41
CA SER A 43 5.86 -18.43 10.72
C SER A 43 4.89 -19.48 10.21
N LYS A 44 3.59 -19.39 10.49
CA LYS A 44 2.71 -20.49 10.10
C LYS A 44 2.43 -20.59 8.61
N ARG A 45 2.69 -19.53 7.81
CA ARG A 45 2.36 -19.54 6.37
C ARG A 45 3.49 -19.18 5.42
N CYS A 46 4.66 -18.75 5.91
CA CYS A 46 5.81 -18.54 5.02
C CYS A 46 6.75 -19.75 5.03
N GLN A 47 6.46 -20.73 4.18
CA GLN A 47 7.47 -21.71 3.82
C GLN A 47 8.44 -21.07 2.83
N ASN A 48 9.74 -21.19 3.13
CA ASN A 48 10.81 -20.91 2.18
C ASN A 48 10.58 -21.83 0.98
N GLY A 49 10.03 -21.27 -0.10
CA GLY A 49 10.10 -21.92 -1.38
C GLY A 49 11.50 -21.65 -1.90
N ASP A 50 12.29 -22.70 -2.10
CA ASP A 50 13.48 -22.64 -2.95
C ASP A 50 13.00 -22.36 -4.39
N SER A 51 12.65 -21.11 -4.70
CA SER A 51 12.32 -20.72 -6.06
C SER A 51 13.63 -20.43 -6.79
N ASN A 52 14.18 -21.49 -7.36
CA ASN A 52 15.28 -21.47 -8.32
C ASN A 52 14.81 -20.94 -9.70
N ASP A 53 13.94 -19.94 -9.73
CA ASP A 53 13.23 -19.50 -10.93
C ASP A 53 13.72 -18.14 -11.41
N ASP A 54 14.43 -18.17 -12.54
CA ASP A 54 14.99 -17.06 -13.31
C ASP A 54 13.90 -16.18 -13.99
N ALA A 55 12.63 -16.35 -13.58
CA ALA A 55 11.49 -15.63 -14.12
C ALA A 55 11.43 -14.23 -13.52
N ARG A 56 12.20 -13.28 -14.10
CA ARG A 56 12.20 -11.81 -13.87
C ARG A 56 11.06 -11.26 -13.00
N GLU A 57 11.12 -11.48 -11.69
CA GLU A 57 10.02 -11.14 -10.79
C GLU A 57 9.72 -9.63 -10.81
N ARG A 58 8.45 -9.27 -11.05
CA ARG A 58 7.98 -7.89 -11.21
C ARG A 58 7.14 -7.43 -10.01
N TYR A 59 7.67 -7.64 -8.82
CA TYR A 59 7.08 -7.17 -7.57
C TYR A 59 8.15 -6.50 -6.69
N ILE A 60 7.72 -5.77 -5.65
CA ILE A 60 8.66 -5.08 -4.75
C ILE A 60 9.39 -6.13 -3.93
N ARG A 61 10.73 -6.22 -4.06
CA ARG A 61 11.56 -7.10 -3.24
C ARG A 61 12.17 -6.36 -2.07
N PHE A 62 11.94 -6.89 -0.88
CA PHE A 62 12.48 -6.39 0.38
C PHE A 62 13.70 -7.22 0.78
N SER A 63 14.84 -6.57 0.95
CA SER A 63 16.09 -7.23 1.35
C SER A 63 16.43 -6.89 2.80
N SER A 64 16.84 -7.89 3.58
CA SER A 64 17.08 -7.80 5.04
C SER A 64 18.05 -6.70 5.47
N ASN A 65 18.89 -6.19 4.57
CA ASN A 65 19.94 -5.22 4.87
C ASN A 65 19.57 -3.79 4.45
N HIS A 66 18.32 -3.53 4.09
CA HIS A 66 17.89 -2.21 3.64
C HIS A 66 16.62 -1.76 4.36
N THR A 67 16.59 -0.47 4.69
CA THR A 67 15.34 0.22 5.01
C THR A 67 14.91 1.02 3.80
N TYR A 68 13.64 0.89 3.45
CA TYR A 68 13.04 1.56 2.31
C TYR A 68 12.20 2.72 2.82
N VAL A 69 12.44 3.91 2.30
CA VAL A 69 11.72 5.12 2.71
C VAL A 69 10.94 5.64 1.52
N TYR A 70 9.64 5.86 1.73
CA TYR A 70 8.74 6.41 0.74
C TYR A 70 8.09 7.66 1.30
N ASP A 71 8.13 8.75 0.55
CA ASP A 71 7.23 9.87 0.81
C ASP A 71 5.80 9.39 0.50
N VAL A 72 4.87 9.70 1.40
CA VAL A 72 3.45 9.33 1.25
C VAL A 72 2.58 10.55 1.47
N GLN A 73 1.55 10.66 0.66
CA GLN A 73 0.45 11.60 0.81
C GLN A 73 -0.85 10.81 0.76
N ILE A 74 -1.65 10.91 1.82
CA ILE A 74 -2.96 10.27 1.93
C ILE A 74 -3.98 11.38 2.11
N SER A 75 -4.84 11.58 1.12
CA SER A 75 -5.94 12.53 1.19
C SER A 75 -7.28 11.81 1.16
N ASN A 76 -8.26 12.40 1.85
CA ASN A 76 -9.66 12.05 1.72
C ASN A 76 -10.43 13.31 1.29
N GLU A 77 -11.15 13.18 0.19
CA GLU A 77 -11.95 14.25 -0.39
C GLU A 77 -13.39 13.77 -0.49
N VAL A 78 -14.34 14.63 -0.13
CA VAL A 78 -15.76 14.37 -0.30
C VAL A 78 -16.31 15.37 -1.30
N SER A 79 -16.84 14.83 -2.40
CA SER A 79 -17.54 15.59 -3.42
C SER A 79 -19.04 15.29 -3.35
N ALA A 80 -19.87 16.32 -3.19
CA ALA A 80 -21.32 16.21 -3.24
C ALA A 80 -21.88 17.11 -4.34
N ILE A 81 -22.79 16.55 -5.17
CA ILE A 81 -23.57 17.34 -6.13
C ILE A 81 -24.94 17.60 -5.50
N LEU A 82 -25.19 18.84 -5.13
CA LEU A 82 -26.50 19.29 -4.67
C LEU A 82 -27.32 19.72 -5.88
N ASN A 83 -28.28 18.88 -6.27
CA ASN A 83 -29.29 19.24 -7.26
C ASN A 83 -30.26 20.26 -6.66
N ARG A 84 -29.93 21.56 -6.80
CA ARG A 84 -30.90 22.63 -6.56
C ARG A 84 -31.70 22.87 -7.83
N THR A 85 -32.95 23.31 -7.67
CA THR A 85 -33.89 23.61 -8.76
C THR A 85 -33.35 24.58 -9.80
N ASP A 86 -32.39 25.44 -9.44
CA ASP A 86 -31.90 26.51 -10.31
C ASP A 86 -30.50 26.25 -10.89
N SER A 87 -29.69 25.41 -10.23
CA SER A 87 -28.41 24.91 -10.76
C SER A 87 -27.80 23.83 -9.85
N PRO A 88 -27.19 22.77 -10.40
CA PRO A 88 -26.41 21.83 -9.61
C PRO A 88 -25.18 22.54 -9.02
N ARG A 89 -25.02 22.48 -7.69
CA ARG A 89 -23.83 22.99 -6.99
C ARG A 89 -22.96 21.81 -6.56
N ARG A 90 -21.70 21.82 -6.99
CA ARG A 90 -20.67 20.91 -6.48
C ARG A 90 -20.07 21.48 -5.19
N ILE A 91 -20.01 20.67 -4.15
CA ILE A 91 -19.27 20.93 -2.92
C ILE A 91 -18.13 19.92 -2.90
N ASP A 92 -16.90 20.43 -2.90
CA ASP A 92 -15.69 19.63 -2.75
C ASP A 92 -15.03 20.02 -1.43
N GLU A 93 -14.94 19.09 -0.50
CA GLU A 93 -14.30 19.27 0.80
C GLU A 93 -13.20 18.23 0.97
N THR A 94 -11.94 18.66 1.06
CA THR A 94 -10.85 17.82 1.54
C THR A 94 -10.98 17.71 3.06
N LEU A 95 -11.27 16.52 3.56
CA LEU A 95 -11.52 16.31 4.99
C LEU A 95 -10.23 16.11 5.78
N ILE A 96 -9.31 15.30 5.25
CA ILE A 96 -8.06 14.94 5.92
C ILE A 96 -6.97 14.79 4.86
N THR A 97 -5.81 15.40 5.10
CA THR A 97 -4.57 15.11 4.37
C THR A 97 -3.49 14.70 5.36
N ILE A 98 -2.75 13.65 5.01
CA ILE A 98 -1.62 13.13 5.78
C ILE A 98 -0.41 13.04 4.85
N ASN A 99 0.58 13.87 5.10
CA ASN A 99 1.89 13.84 4.49
C ASN A 99 2.89 13.24 5.49
N GLY A 100 3.79 12.39 4.99
CA GLY A 100 4.80 11.78 5.83
C GLY A 100 5.74 10.87 5.09
N GLN A 101 6.52 10.13 5.87
CA GLN A 101 7.43 9.11 5.36
C GLN A 101 7.06 7.73 5.88
N ALA A 102 6.74 6.82 4.96
CA ALA A 102 6.59 5.41 5.24
C ALA A 102 7.95 4.72 5.23
N LYS A 103 8.39 4.21 6.37
CA LYS A 103 9.64 3.45 6.52
C LYS A 103 9.32 1.97 6.61
N LEU A 104 9.86 1.21 5.66
CA LEU A 104 9.72 -0.25 5.59
C LEU A 104 11.06 -0.91 5.91
N SER A 105 11.06 -1.71 6.98
CA SER A 105 12.25 -2.45 7.44
C SER A 105 11.94 -3.95 7.45
N PRO A 106 12.58 -4.74 6.57
CA PRO A 106 12.38 -6.19 6.52
C PRO A 106 12.96 -6.83 7.78
N LEU A 107 12.16 -7.64 8.46
CA LEU A 107 12.56 -8.35 9.68
C LEU A 107 13.15 -9.72 9.35
N ASN A 108 12.62 -10.38 8.32
CA ASN A 108 13.10 -11.62 7.73
C ASN A 108 12.60 -11.70 6.26
N PRO A 109 12.88 -12.79 5.50
CA PRO A 109 12.53 -12.86 4.08
C PRO A 109 11.04 -12.67 3.74
N CYS A 110 10.14 -12.85 4.73
CA CYS A 110 8.70 -12.78 4.52
C CYS A 110 7.99 -11.75 5.39
N GLU A 111 8.69 -11.10 6.32
CA GLU A 111 8.07 -10.17 7.26
C GLU A 111 8.68 -8.80 7.11
N VAL A 112 7.81 -7.80 7.00
CA VAL A 112 8.21 -6.40 6.85
C VAL A 112 7.49 -5.59 7.91
N SER A 113 8.25 -4.72 8.58
CA SER A 113 7.68 -3.72 9.48
C SER A 113 7.48 -2.40 8.74
N LEU A 114 6.35 -1.75 8.97
CA LEU A 114 6.01 -0.42 8.48
C LEU A 114 5.89 0.55 9.66
N ARG A 115 6.57 1.69 9.57
CA ARG A 115 6.36 2.86 10.45
C ARG A 115 6.00 4.06 9.59
N LEU A 116 5.10 4.91 10.10
CA LEU A 116 4.76 6.17 9.46
C LEU A 116 5.32 7.32 10.29
N GLU A 117 6.13 8.16 9.67
CA GLU A 117 6.63 9.40 10.25
C GLU A 117 5.86 10.57 9.63
N PRO A 118 4.69 10.92 10.19
CA PRO A 118 3.91 12.05 9.71
C PRO A 118 4.66 13.37 9.92
N ILE A 119 4.53 14.25 8.94
CA ILE A 119 5.11 15.59 8.95
C ILE A 119 4.04 16.62 9.39
N ASP A 120 2.76 16.31 9.19
CA ASP A 120 1.68 17.26 9.44
C ASP A 120 1.39 17.48 10.94
N GLU A 121 1.08 18.74 11.28
CA GLU A 121 0.67 19.14 12.63
C GLU A 121 -0.80 18.78 12.93
N GLU A 122 -1.66 18.67 11.92
CA GLU A 122 -3.10 18.37 12.09
C GLU A 122 -3.34 17.00 12.76
N ILE A 123 -2.42 16.06 12.56
CA ILE A 123 -2.48 14.71 13.14
C ILE A 123 -1.53 14.54 14.34
N LYS A 124 -1.14 15.65 15.00
CA LYS A 124 -0.20 15.64 16.15
C LYS A 124 -0.60 14.68 17.27
N LEU A 125 -1.91 14.57 17.54
CA LEU A 125 -2.45 13.66 18.54
C LEU A 125 -2.09 12.18 18.28
N TYR A 126 -1.95 11.80 17.00
CA TYR A 126 -1.70 10.43 16.57
C TYR A 126 -0.23 10.17 16.22
N GLN A 127 0.65 11.18 16.24
CA GLN A 127 2.05 11.07 15.81
C GLN A 127 2.81 9.92 16.49
N ARG A 128 2.62 9.76 17.81
CA ARG A 128 3.25 8.65 18.55
C ARG A 128 2.78 7.31 17.99
N GLN A 129 1.48 7.13 17.82
CA GLN A 129 0.89 5.90 17.33
C GLN A 129 1.31 5.60 15.88
N PHE A 130 1.48 6.62 15.04
CA PHE A 130 1.97 6.44 13.67
C PHE A 130 3.41 5.91 13.61
N ARG A 131 4.26 6.31 14.55
CA ARG A 131 5.67 5.86 14.64
C ARG A 131 5.83 4.43 15.14
N GLU A 132 4.83 3.90 15.85
CA GLU A 132 4.84 2.51 16.29
C GLU A 132 4.76 1.56 15.07
N PRO A 133 5.57 0.49 15.01
CA PRO A 133 5.56 -0.40 13.86
C PRO A 133 4.29 -1.22 13.77
N ILE A 134 3.82 -1.46 12.55
CA ILE A 134 2.94 -2.58 12.21
C ILE A 134 3.74 -3.58 11.38
N VAL A 135 3.51 -4.87 11.56
CA VAL A 135 4.22 -5.93 10.84
C VAL A 135 3.26 -6.60 9.88
N PHE A 136 3.71 -6.95 8.68
CA PHE A 136 2.93 -7.70 7.72
C PHE A 136 3.76 -8.78 7.05
N ALA A 137 3.09 -9.87 6.72
CA ALA A 137 3.66 -10.95 5.91
C ALA A 137 3.53 -10.59 4.43
N TYR A 138 4.66 -10.56 3.72
CA TYR A 138 4.75 -10.20 2.32
C TYR A 138 5.59 -11.22 1.56
N LYS A 139 4.99 -11.87 0.56
CA LYS A 139 5.66 -12.86 -0.29
C LYS A 139 5.12 -12.76 -1.71
N ASP A 140 6.02 -12.74 -2.69
CA ASP A 140 5.69 -12.73 -4.12
C ASP A 140 4.69 -11.63 -4.54
N GLY A 141 4.74 -10.47 -3.89
CA GLY A 141 3.81 -9.36 -4.14
C GLY A 141 2.50 -9.43 -3.35
N ILE A 142 2.23 -10.53 -2.63
CA ILE A 142 1.00 -10.74 -1.86
C ILE A 142 1.22 -10.44 -0.39
N ILE A 143 0.23 -9.79 0.21
CA ILE A 143 0.15 -9.58 1.66
C ILE A 143 -0.85 -10.57 2.22
N THR A 144 -0.41 -11.42 3.15
CA THR A 144 -1.28 -12.48 3.70
C THR A 144 -1.81 -12.18 5.08
N GLU A 145 -1.03 -11.47 5.90
CA GLU A 145 -1.36 -11.19 7.30
C GLU A 145 -0.79 -9.82 7.70
N ILE A 146 -1.53 -9.08 8.52
CA ILE A 146 -1.12 -7.80 9.10
C ILE A 146 -1.34 -7.89 10.62
N TYR A 147 -0.31 -7.55 11.39
CA TYR A 147 -0.31 -7.62 12.85
C TYR A 147 0.23 -6.34 13.47
N SER A 148 -0.43 -5.86 14.52
CA SER A 148 0.05 -4.75 15.36
C SER A 148 0.62 -5.33 16.67
N PRO A 149 1.90 -5.08 17.01
CA PRO A 149 2.51 -5.52 18.27
C PRO A 149 1.91 -4.80 19.48
N ILE A 150 1.31 -3.64 19.26
CA ILE A 150 0.50 -2.97 20.26
C ILE A 150 -0.90 -3.55 20.16
N THR A 151 -1.44 -4.03 21.28
CA THR A 151 -2.81 -4.56 21.36
C THR A 151 -3.77 -3.60 20.68
N GLU A 152 -4.64 -4.12 19.79
CA GLU A 152 -5.57 -3.32 18.97
C GLU A 152 -6.42 -2.33 19.80
N HIS A 153 -6.63 -2.59 21.09
CA HIS A 153 -7.35 -1.71 22.01
C HIS A 153 -6.58 -0.44 22.44
N GLN A 154 -5.29 -0.33 22.13
CA GLN A 154 -4.44 0.81 22.50
C GLN A 154 -4.11 1.73 21.32
N VAL A 155 -4.41 1.30 20.08
CA VAL A 155 -4.18 2.09 18.87
C VAL A 155 -5.52 2.48 18.28
N GLU A 156 -5.65 3.75 17.95
CA GLU A 156 -6.84 4.30 17.32
C GLU A 156 -7.10 3.60 15.97
N PRO A 157 -8.33 3.12 15.70
CA PRO A 157 -8.65 2.43 14.45
C PRO A 157 -8.27 3.23 13.20
N PHE A 158 -8.37 4.56 13.28
CA PHE A 158 -7.91 5.49 12.25
C PHE A 158 -6.43 5.27 11.88
N VAL A 159 -5.54 5.19 12.86
CA VAL A 159 -4.10 5.01 12.66
C VAL A 159 -3.80 3.67 12.00
N ILE A 160 -4.47 2.60 12.46
CA ILE A 160 -4.32 1.27 11.89
C ILE A 160 -4.80 1.25 10.44
N ASN A 161 -5.95 1.85 10.14
CA ASN A 161 -6.50 1.89 8.78
C ASN A 161 -5.62 2.67 7.81
N VAL A 162 -5.04 3.78 8.24
CA VAL A 162 -4.05 4.54 7.47
C VAL A 162 -2.81 3.70 7.16
N LYS A 163 -2.29 2.92 8.11
CA LYS A 163 -1.17 2.02 7.83
C LYS A 163 -1.57 0.85 6.92
N LYS A 164 -2.75 0.28 7.13
CA LYS A 164 -3.29 -0.80 6.28
C LYS A 164 -3.49 -0.35 4.84
N SER A 165 -3.88 0.91 4.59
CA SER A 165 -3.99 1.42 3.22
C SER A 165 -2.63 1.53 2.54
N ILE A 166 -1.58 1.98 3.25
CA ILE A 166 -0.19 1.97 2.74
C ILE A 166 0.26 0.53 2.44
N ILE A 167 -0.04 -0.42 3.33
CA ILE A 167 0.30 -1.84 3.13
C ILE A 167 -0.42 -2.40 1.91
N SER A 168 -1.74 -2.23 1.79
CA SER A 168 -2.52 -2.65 0.61
C SER A 168 -1.96 -2.06 -0.69
N ALA A 169 -1.37 -0.85 -0.62
CA ALA A 169 -0.73 -0.24 -1.76
C ALA A 169 0.54 -0.93 -2.27
N LEU A 170 1.19 -1.73 -1.41
CA LEU A 170 2.33 -2.56 -1.79
C LEU A 170 1.90 -3.88 -2.43
N GLN A 171 0.63 -4.28 -2.27
CA GLN A 171 0.12 -5.53 -2.81
C GLN A 171 -0.01 -5.44 -4.34
N THR A 172 0.73 -6.31 -5.01
CA THR A 172 0.81 -6.40 -6.47
C THR A 172 0.56 -7.84 -6.91
N MET A 173 0.14 -8.04 -8.17
CA MET A 173 -0.13 -9.38 -8.67
C MET A 173 1.20 -10.15 -8.89
N PRO A 174 1.36 -11.39 -8.34
CA PRO A 174 2.60 -12.18 -8.49
C PRO A 174 2.96 -12.52 -9.94
N ASN A 175 1.96 -12.56 -10.82
CA ASN A 175 2.04 -13.20 -12.14
C ASN A 175 1.89 -12.21 -13.31
N ILE A 176 2.44 -11.00 -13.18
CA ILE A 176 2.56 -10.04 -14.30
C ILE A 176 3.30 -10.67 -15.50
N LEU A 177 4.11 -11.71 -15.27
CA LEU A 177 5.04 -12.29 -16.25
C LEU A 177 4.45 -13.31 -17.22
N ASN A 178 3.33 -13.95 -16.88
CA ASN A 178 2.70 -14.91 -17.82
C ASN A 178 1.96 -14.21 -18.98
N MET A 179 1.95 -12.89 -18.99
CA MET A 179 1.41 -12.07 -20.06
C MET A 179 2.48 -11.87 -21.13
N LYS A 180 2.54 -12.80 -22.08
CA LYS A 180 3.39 -12.71 -23.29
C LYS A 180 3.28 -11.32 -23.91
N GLU A 181 4.42 -10.61 -23.99
CA GLU A 181 4.81 -9.44 -24.84
C GLU A 181 3.73 -8.58 -25.53
N LYS A 182 2.51 -8.49 -25.01
CA LYS A 182 1.52 -7.53 -25.46
C LYS A 182 1.79 -6.24 -24.71
N SER A 183 1.97 -5.17 -25.48
CA SER A 183 2.32 -3.82 -25.01
C SER A 183 1.36 -3.28 -23.94
N SER A 184 0.13 -3.77 -23.92
CA SER A 184 -0.82 -3.59 -22.82
C SER A 184 -1.58 -4.89 -22.56
N THR A 185 -1.79 -5.21 -21.29
CA THR A 185 -2.63 -6.36 -20.91
C THR A 185 -3.55 -5.96 -19.76
N GLN A 186 -4.84 -6.29 -19.91
CA GLN A 186 -5.83 -6.12 -18.85
C GLN A 186 -6.17 -7.49 -18.25
N LYS A 187 -6.28 -7.57 -16.92
CA LYS A 187 -6.70 -8.78 -16.22
C LYS A 187 -7.48 -8.47 -14.96
N VAL A 188 -8.56 -9.21 -14.78
CA VAL A 188 -9.39 -9.20 -13.58
C VAL A 188 -8.98 -10.36 -12.69
N VAL A 189 -8.74 -10.10 -11.40
CA VAL A 189 -8.46 -11.13 -10.38
C VAL A 189 -9.25 -10.85 -9.11
N ILE A 190 -9.50 -11.89 -8.32
CA ILE A 190 -9.94 -11.71 -6.93
C ILE A 190 -8.69 -11.49 -6.08
N GLU A 191 -8.69 -10.41 -5.32
CA GLU A 191 -7.60 -10.05 -4.43
C GLU A 191 -8.12 -9.84 -3.00
N THR A 192 -7.60 -10.64 -2.08
CA THR A 192 -7.82 -10.47 -0.64
C THR A 192 -6.95 -9.32 -0.14
N ASP A 193 -7.57 -8.29 0.43
CA ASP A 193 -6.88 -7.24 1.18
C ASP A 193 -7.67 -6.82 2.43
N TYR A 194 -7.43 -5.62 2.95
CA TYR A 194 -8.14 -5.12 4.11
C TYR A 194 -9.64 -4.82 3.88
N PHE A 195 -10.10 -4.74 2.63
CA PHE A 195 -11.51 -4.62 2.26
C PHE A 195 -12.23 -5.98 2.14
N GLY A 196 -11.51 -7.09 2.27
CA GLY A 196 -12.02 -8.44 2.00
C GLY A 196 -11.58 -8.95 0.64
N ASP A 197 -12.37 -9.86 0.07
CA ASP A 197 -12.10 -10.44 -1.25
C ASP A 197 -12.76 -9.58 -2.34
N CYS A 198 -11.96 -8.79 -3.05
CA CYS A 198 -12.48 -7.82 -4.04
C CYS A 198 -12.06 -8.16 -5.47
N GLU A 199 -12.98 -7.98 -6.42
CA GLU A 199 -12.65 -7.96 -7.84
C GLU A 199 -11.71 -6.78 -8.15
N THR A 200 -10.54 -7.09 -8.72
CA THR A 200 -9.46 -6.14 -8.97
C THR A 200 -9.01 -6.22 -10.42
N ASP A 201 -9.12 -5.10 -11.12
CA ASP A 201 -8.67 -4.88 -12.48
C ASP A 201 -7.22 -4.38 -12.49
N TYR A 202 -6.38 -5.08 -13.25
CA TYR A 202 -5.00 -4.72 -13.50
C TYR A 202 -4.83 -4.32 -14.97
N GLU A 203 -4.23 -3.16 -15.21
CA GLU A 203 -3.77 -2.69 -16.51
C GLU A 203 -2.25 -2.50 -16.44
N ILE A 204 -1.52 -3.23 -17.29
CA ILE A 204 -0.05 -3.24 -17.28
C ILE A 204 0.44 -2.71 -18.62
N ASP A 205 1.18 -1.61 -18.56
CA ASP A 205 1.86 -1.02 -19.73
C ASP A 205 3.36 -1.20 -19.59
N ILE A 206 3.96 -1.86 -20.57
CA ILE A 206 5.41 -2.06 -20.63
C ILE A 206 5.94 -1.11 -21.71
N ALA A 207 6.85 -0.21 -21.31
CA ALA A 207 7.51 0.66 -22.27
C ALA A 207 8.21 -0.17 -23.36
N LYS A 208 8.24 0.34 -24.60
CA LYS A 208 8.77 -0.42 -25.76
C LYS A 208 10.22 -0.89 -25.58
N ASP A 209 11.00 -0.15 -24.80
CA ASP A 209 12.38 -0.44 -24.45
C ASP A 209 12.53 -1.32 -23.19
N GLN A 210 11.41 -1.75 -22.59
CA GLN A 210 11.33 -2.50 -21.33
C GLN A 210 11.98 -1.79 -20.12
N SER A 211 12.30 -0.49 -20.23
CA SER A 211 12.96 0.26 -19.15
C SER A 211 12.00 0.62 -18.01
N LYS A 212 10.70 0.67 -18.33
CA LYS A 212 9.64 1.07 -17.42
C LYS A 212 8.44 0.16 -17.55
N ILE A 213 7.90 -0.22 -16.39
CA ILE A 213 6.62 -0.93 -16.27
C ILE A 213 5.69 0.00 -15.50
N SER A 214 4.52 0.28 -16.06
CA SER A 214 3.42 0.95 -15.37
C SER A 214 2.38 -0.10 -15.04
N VAL A 215 1.95 -0.14 -13.79
CA VAL A 215 0.87 -1.02 -13.34
C VAL A 215 -0.21 -0.13 -12.74
N ARG A 216 -1.40 -0.17 -13.34
CA ARG A 216 -2.60 0.42 -12.79
C ARG A 216 -3.46 -0.68 -12.19
N LYS A 217 -3.90 -0.44 -10.97
CA LYS A 217 -4.77 -1.32 -10.19
C LYS A 217 -6.06 -0.57 -9.88
N GLN A 218 -7.20 -1.20 -10.10
CA GLN A 218 -8.52 -0.65 -9.80
C GLN A 218 -9.35 -1.73 -9.12
N LYS A 219 -9.97 -1.40 -7.98
CA LYS A 219 -10.83 -2.33 -7.25
C LYS A 219 -12.29 -1.92 -7.37
N ASP A 220 -13.16 -2.90 -7.59
CA ASP A 220 -14.61 -2.69 -7.49
C ASP A 220 -15.05 -2.96 -6.05
N LEU A 221 -15.16 -1.88 -5.27
CA LEU A 221 -15.54 -1.96 -3.85
C LEU A 221 -16.98 -2.44 -3.64
N LEU A 222 -17.83 -2.40 -4.66
CA LEU A 222 -19.20 -2.93 -4.59
C LEU A 222 -19.24 -4.46 -4.74
N LYS A 223 -18.14 -5.06 -5.20
CA LYS A 223 -17.99 -6.50 -5.38
C LYS A 223 -17.06 -7.16 -4.36
N CYS A 224 -16.79 -6.48 -3.24
CA CYS A 224 -16.05 -7.08 -2.13
C CYS A 224 -16.97 -7.98 -1.29
N MET A 225 -16.48 -9.17 -0.91
CA MET A 225 -17.15 -10.10 0.01
C MET A 225 -16.55 -10.05 1.42
#